data_AF-A0A843D9Q5-F1
#
_entry.id   AF-A0A843D9Q5-F1
#
_cell.length_a   1.000
_cell.length_b   1.000
_cell.length_c   1.000
_cell.angle_alpha   90.00
_cell.angle_beta   90.00
_cell.angle_gamma   90.00
#
_symmetry.space_group_name_H-M   'P 1'
#
loop_
_entity.id
_entity.type
_entity.pdbx_description
1 polymer ?
#
loop_
_entity_poly.entity_id
_entity_poly.type
_entity_poly.pdbx_seq_one_letter_code
_entity_poly.pdbx_strand_id
1 'polypeptide(L)' 'AVDKHRKIYRVPKAIVTLDEVPGVGVFSEIEANADLSEDEAVAVIDEIAEMAGIVGERLTKSYLEIVLEAQ' A
#
# COMPACT_ATOMS: atom_id res chain seq x y z
N ALA A 1 -5.08 -15.74 9.84
CA ALA A 1 -5.28 -14.28 9.88
C ALA A 1 -3.94 -13.65 10.22
N VAL A 2 -3.60 -12.51 9.61
CA VAL A 2 -2.36 -11.78 9.89
C VAL A 2 -2.69 -10.64 10.86
N ASP A 3 -1.97 -10.56 11.97
CA ASP A 3 -2.07 -9.44 12.90
C ASP A 3 -1.27 -8.26 12.34
N LYS A 4 -1.87 -7.07 12.31
CA LYS A 4 -1.24 -5.86 11.80
C LYS A 4 -1.85 -4.61 12.41
N HIS A 5 -1.02 -3.58 12.58
CA HIS A 5 -1.45 -2.25 12.96
C HIS A 5 -1.56 -1.37 11.71
N ARG A 6 -2.77 -0.91 11.39
CA ARG A 6 -3.08 -0.15 10.17
C ARG A 6 -3.44 1.31 10.49
N LYS A 7 -2.76 2.24 9.83
CA LYS A 7 -3.18 3.65 9.71
C LYS A 7 -3.75 3.88 8.32
N ILE A 8 -4.85 4.63 8.25
CA ILE A 8 -5.55 4.92 6.99
C ILE A 8 -5.59 6.43 6.80
N TYR A 9 -5.11 6.89 5.65
CA TYR A 9 -5.14 8.28 5.23
C TYR A 9 -5.98 8.39 3.97
N ARG A 10 -6.94 9.31 3.99
CA ARG A 10 -7.76 9.63 2.82
C ARG A 10 -7.19 10.87 2.17
N VAL A 11 -6.77 10.73 0.92
CA VAL A 11 -6.26 11.84 0.10
C VAL A 11 -7.19 12.02 -1.09
N PRO A 12 -7.15 13.16 -1.80
CA PRO A 12 -7.91 13.31 -3.02
C PRO A 12 -7.58 12.15 -3.98
N LYS A 13 -8.62 11.49 -4.49
CA LYS A 13 -8.52 10.41 -5.50
C LYS A 13 -7.90 9.09 -5.03
N ALA A 14 -7.52 8.93 -3.77
CA ALA A 14 -6.97 7.67 -3.27
C ALA A 14 -7.07 7.48 -1.75
N ILE A 15 -6.82 6.25 -1.31
CA ILE A 15 -6.62 5.88 0.07
C ILE A 15 -5.19 5.36 0.22
N VAL A 16 -4.45 5.89 1.18
CA VAL A 16 -3.12 5.41 1.55
C VAL A 16 -3.22 4.70 2.88
N THR A 17 -2.75 3.46 2.94
CA THR A 17 -2.62 2.72 4.19
C THR A 17 -1.15 2.60 4.57
N LEU A 18 -0.88 2.59 5.87
CA LEU A 18 0.43 2.27 6.44
C LEU A 18 0.21 1.13 7.43
N ASP A 19 0.75 -0.03 7.09
CA ASP A 19 0.57 -1.29 7.79
C ASP A 19 1.88 -1.72 8.42
N GLU A 20 1.87 -1.88 9.73
CA GLU A 20 2.96 -2.50 10.48
C GLU A 20 2.57 -3.95 10.79
N VAL A 21 3.32 -4.91 10.24
CA VAL A 21 3.12 -6.34 10.44
C VAL A 21 4.25 -6.85 11.33
N PRO A 22 3.98 -7.20 12.61
CA PRO A 22 5.00 -7.63 13.54
C PRO A 22 5.84 -8.80 13.02
N GLY A 23 7.16 -8.65 13.06
CA GLY A 23 8.11 -9.67 12.59
C GLY A 23 8.31 -9.73 11.06
N VAL A 24 7.59 -8.92 10.29
CA VAL A 24 7.72 -8.87 8.82
C VAL A 24 8.24 -7.51 8.35
N GLY A 25 7.61 -6.42 8.79
CA GLY A 25 8.02 -5.08 8.41
C GLY A 25 6.89 -4.06 8.35
N VAL A 26 7.19 -2.91 7.74
CA VAL A 26 6.26 -1.80 7.52
C VAL A 26 5.99 -1.69 6.03
N PHE A 27 4.72 -1.57 5.67
CA PHE A 27 4.25 -1.58 4.30
C PHE A 27 3.28 -0.43 4.07
N SER A 28 3.16 0.01 2.83
CA SER A 28 2.13 0.97 2.43
C SER A 28 1.37 0.44 1.23
N GLU A 29 0.04 0.59 1.26
CA GLU A 29 -0.82 0.35 0.09
C GLU A 29 -1.39 1.70 -0.36
N ILE A 30 -1.37 1.96 -1.65
CA ILE A 30 -2.01 3.13 -2.26
C ILE A 30 -3.11 2.61 -3.18
N GLU A 31 -4.35 2.89 -2.83
CA GLU A 31 -5.53 2.49 -3.58
C GLU A 31 -6.14 3.73 -4.24
N ALA A 32 -6.01 3.83 -5.55
CA ALA A 32 -6.70 4.83 -6.34
C ALA A 32 -8.22 4.59 -6.32
N ASN A 33 -9.02 5.64 -6.43
CA ASN A 33 -10.47 5.50 -6.47
C ASN A 33 -10.93 4.68 -7.69
N ALA A 34 -12.00 3.91 -7.52
CA ALA A 34 -12.55 3.03 -8.56
C ALA A 34 -13.22 3.75 -9.75
N ASP A 35 -13.42 5.07 -9.67
CA ASP A 35 -13.99 5.89 -10.74
C ASP A 35 -12.94 6.44 -11.71
N LEU A 36 -11.66 6.17 -11.46
CA LEU A 36 -10.55 6.54 -12.36
C LEU A 36 -10.32 5.46 -13.42
N SER A 37 -9.86 5.88 -14.59
CA SER A 37 -9.28 4.95 -15.57
C SER A 37 -7.97 4.34 -15.04
N GLU A 38 -7.50 3.25 -15.66
CA GLU A 38 -6.25 2.59 -15.28
C GLU A 38 -5.05 3.56 -15.34
N ASP A 39 -4.93 4.33 -16.41
CA ASP A 39 -3.86 5.32 -16.59
C ASP A 39 -3.92 6.42 -15.51
N GLU A 40 -5.12 6.90 -15.18
CA GLU A 40 -5.31 7.90 -14.12
C GLU A 40 -5.00 7.33 -12.73
N ALA A 41 -5.40 6.08 -12.48
CA ALA A 41 -5.12 5.39 -11.23
C ALA A 41 -3.61 5.21 -11.03
N VAL A 42 -2.89 4.79 -12.09
CA VAL A 42 -1.43 4.66 -12.06
C VAL A 42 -0.77 6.01 -11.77
N ALA A 43 -1.18 7.07 -12.48
CA ALA A 43 -0.64 8.41 -12.27
C ALA A 43 -0.86 8.92 -10.83
N VAL A 44 -2.05 8.70 -10.27
CA VAL A 44 -2.37 9.08 -8.89
C VAL A 44 -1.55 8.29 -7.88
N ILE A 45 -1.37 6.98 -8.09
CA ILE A 45 -0.54 6.14 -7.23
C ILE A 45 0.91 6.62 -7.23
N ASP A 46 1.45 6.92 -8.40
CA ASP A 46 2.83 7.40 -8.55
C ASP A 46 3.04 8.78 -7.92
N GLU A 47 2.12 9.73 -8.16
CA GLU A 47 2.16 11.06 -7.55
C GLU A 47 2.14 10.97 -6.02
N ILE A 48 1.25 10.15 -5.46
CA ILE A 48 1.14 9.98 -4.00
C ILE A 48 2.38 9.30 -3.43
N ALA A 49 2.91 8.28 -4.10
CA ALA A 49 4.13 7.60 -3.67
C ALA A 49 5.31 8.59 -3.60
N GLU A 50 5.48 9.42 -4.63
CA GLU A 50 6.50 10.46 -4.67
C GLU A 50 6.30 11.51 -3.55
N MET A 51 5.07 12.03 -3.41
CA MET A 51 4.73 13.02 -2.39
C MET A 51 4.93 12.52 -0.96
N ALA A 52 4.58 11.26 -0.69
CA ALA A 52 4.72 10.64 0.62
C ALA A 52 6.15 10.17 0.91
N GLY A 53 7.06 10.28 -0.07
CA GLY A 53 8.42 9.76 0.03
C GLY A 53 8.46 8.24 0.19
N ILE A 54 7.45 7.55 -0.33
CA ILE A 54 7.38 6.08 -0.28
C ILE A 54 8.39 5.55 -1.29
N VAL A 55 9.47 5.00 -0.75
CA VAL A 55 10.54 4.36 -1.52
C VAL A 55 10.51 2.86 -1.27
N GLY A 56 10.66 2.06 -2.32
CA GLY A 56 10.67 0.60 -2.19
C GLY A 56 10.23 -0.10 -3.47
N GLU A 57 10.31 -1.43 -3.44
CA GLU A 57 9.79 -2.28 -4.50
C GLU A 57 8.26 -2.31 -4.45
N ARG A 58 7.60 -2.24 -5.61
CA ARG A 58 6.16 -2.49 -5.70
C ARG A 58 5.92 -3.97 -5.42
N LEU A 59 5.34 -4.26 -4.28
CA LEU A 59 4.98 -5.62 -3.89
C LEU A 59 3.65 -6.00 -4.53
N THR A 60 3.63 -7.16 -5.18
CA THR A 60 2.41 -7.79 -5.70
C THR A 60 1.88 -8.91 -4.81
N LYS A 61 2.70 -9.36 -3.83
CA LYS A 61 2.34 -10.38 -2.86
C LYS A 61 1.47 -9.80 -1.74
N SER A 62 0.50 -10.56 -1.30
CA SER A 62 -0.29 -10.26 -0.10
C SER A 62 0.53 -10.49 1.17
N TYR A 63 0.16 -9.82 2.28
CA TYR A 63 0.81 -10.06 3.58
C TYR A 63 0.72 -11.50 4.06
N LEU A 64 -0.35 -12.23 3.69
CA LEU A 64 -0.46 -13.65 4.05
C LEU A 64 0.63 -14.48 3.37
N GLU A 65 0.88 -14.25 2.08
CA GLU A 65 1.93 -14.94 1.34
C GLU A 65 3.31 -14.60 1.92
N ILE A 66 3.56 -13.32 2.23
CA ILE A 66 4.83 -12.88 2.84
C ILE A 66 5.05 -13.55 4.20
N VAL A 67 4.02 -13.60 5.05
CA VAL A 67 4.11 -14.26 6.37
C VAL A 67 4.38 -15.76 6.21
N LEU A 68 3.71 -16.44 5.28
CA LEU A 68 3.91 -17.88 5.05
C LEU A 68 5.29 -18.22 4.48
N GLU A 69 5.89 -17.33 3.68
CA GLU A 69 7.26 -17.50 3.17
C GLU A 69 8.34 -17.26 4.25
N ALA A 70 8.02 -16.50 5.30
CA ALA A 70 8.94 -16.20 6.39
C ALA A 70 8.97 -17.27 7.50
N GLN A 71 8.16 -18.34 7.38
CA GLN A 71 8.04 -19.44 8.36
C GLN A 71 8.92 -20.65 8.02
#